data_AF-A0A2S7R072-F1
#
_entry.id   AF-A0A2S7R072-F1
#
_cell.length_a   1.000
_cell.length_b   1.000
_cell.length_c   1.000
_cell.angle_alpha   90.00
_cell.angle_beta   90.00
_cell.angle_gamma   90.00
#
_symmetry.space_group_name_H-M   'P 1'
#
loop_
_entity.id
_entity.type
_entity.pdbx_description
1 polymer ?
#
loop_
_entity_poly.entity_id
_entity_poly.type
_entity_poly.pdbx_seq_one_letter_code
_entity_poly.pdbx_strand_id
1 'polypeptide(L)'
;MTKSANKYCCPVDFDIGDYVWLDICHFPTQRPSKKLDFPIEGHFKVLEKIGYSYRLELPDTIRIHDVFPAEKLRKAADNPLPAQYNEPPPPINITGTDKYIVEQILAYKLLCKSLMYRVQWQNYNVDLTWYSVSDLKTSPLLLRDFHVANPALPGPPALLPEWLRLYQEGEDDYDYLEGNHPMTPIQKKRFLSSLT
;
A
#
# COMPACT_ATOMS: atom_id res chain seq x y z
N MET A 1 25.03 -46.39 -5.56
CA MET A 1 24.13 -47.08 -4.61
C MET A 1 23.49 -46.06 -3.68
N THR A 2 22.43 -45.33 -4.08
CA THR A 2 21.77 -44.32 -3.20
C THR A 2 20.37 -43.88 -3.69
N LYS A 3 19.64 -44.70 -4.47
CA LYS A 3 18.34 -44.26 -5.04
C LYS A 3 17.10 -44.55 -4.17
N SER A 4 17.18 -45.51 -3.24
CA SER A 4 16.00 -45.93 -2.47
C SER A 4 15.80 -45.13 -1.18
N ALA A 5 16.88 -44.78 -0.47
CA ALA A 5 16.80 -44.08 0.82
C ALA A 5 16.33 -42.63 0.67
N ASN A 6 16.86 -41.90 -0.33
CA ASN A 6 16.53 -40.49 -0.53
C ASN A 6 15.19 -40.26 -1.26
N LYS A 7 14.38 -41.31 -1.50
CA LYS A 7 13.13 -41.19 -2.27
C LYS A 7 12.08 -40.32 -1.58
N TYR A 8 12.10 -40.27 -0.25
CA TYR A 8 11.17 -39.52 0.57
C TYR A 8 11.81 -38.30 1.25
N CYS A 9 13.11 -38.07 1.03
CA CYS A 9 13.80 -36.92 1.59
C CYS A 9 13.51 -35.70 0.70
N CYS A 10 13.00 -34.62 1.31
CA CYS A 10 12.98 -33.33 0.63
C CYS A 10 14.44 -32.93 0.31
N PRO A 11 14.72 -32.45 -0.92
CA PRO A 11 16.03 -31.90 -1.23
C PRO A 11 16.32 -30.69 -0.33
N VAL A 12 17.60 -30.48 -0.05
CA VAL A 12 18.05 -29.36 0.78
C VAL A 12 18.16 -28.12 -0.09
N ASP A 13 17.35 -27.10 0.20
CA ASP A 13 17.23 -25.88 -0.61
C ASP A 13 17.97 -24.66 -0.02
N PHE A 14 18.87 -24.88 0.95
CA PHE A 14 19.60 -23.82 1.66
C PHE A 14 21.12 -24.03 1.62
N ASP A 15 21.86 -22.92 1.57
CA ASP A 15 23.32 -22.87 1.50
C ASP A 15 23.94 -22.12 2.70
N ILE A 16 25.27 -22.05 2.75
CA ILE A 16 25.99 -21.31 3.78
C ILE A 16 25.63 -19.82 3.71
N GLY A 17 25.25 -19.23 4.84
CA GLY A 17 24.82 -17.83 4.95
C GLY A 17 23.30 -17.63 4.90
N ASP A 18 22.53 -18.64 4.48
CA ASP A 18 21.06 -18.59 4.54
C ASP A 18 20.57 -18.63 5.99
N TYR A 19 19.38 -18.07 6.22
CA TYR A 19 18.64 -18.21 7.46
C TYR A 19 17.75 -19.46 7.41
N VAL A 20 17.79 -20.24 8.47
CA VAL A 20 16.98 -21.45 8.61
C VAL A 20 16.24 -21.47 9.94
N TRP A 21 15.08 -22.10 9.90
CA TRP A 21 14.26 -22.47 11.03
C TRP A 21 14.67 -23.86 11.55
N LEU A 22 14.84 -23.97 12.87
CA LEU A 22 15.18 -25.23 13.54
C LEU A 22 13.93 -25.90 14.11
N ASP A 23 13.69 -27.16 13.75
CA ASP A 23 12.66 -27.99 14.39
C ASP A 23 13.11 -28.41 15.79
N ILE A 24 12.42 -27.87 16.80
CA ILE A 24 12.72 -28.11 18.20
C ILE A 24 11.69 -29.01 18.90
N CYS A 25 10.80 -29.68 18.16
CA CYS A 25 9.69 -30.47 18.74
C CYS A 25 10.13 -31.42 19.87
N HIS A 26 11.33 -32.00 19.75
CA HIS A 26 11.86 -33.01 20.67
C HIS A 26 12.87 -32.49 21.70
N PHE A 27 13.13 -31.18 21.78
CA PHE A 27 14.09 -30.61 22.73
C PHE A 27 13.40 -30.17 24.03
N PRO A 28 14.07 -30.25 25.19
CA PRO A 28 13.51 -29.74 26.44
C PRO A 28 13.49 -28.21 26.41
N THR A 29 12.31 -27.62 26.55
CA THR A 29 12.09 -26.17 26.63
C THR A 29 11.55 -25.80 28.03
N GLN A 30 11.68 -24.52 28.41
CA GLN A 30 11.17 -24.02 29.69
C GLN A 30 9.64 -23.84 29.73
N ARG A 31 8.95 -24.22 28.65
CA ARG A 31 7.49 -24.09 28.53
C ARG A 31 6.79 -25.13 29.41
N PRO A 32 5.61 -24.81 29.99
CA PRO A 32 4.93 -25.70 30.93
C PRO A 32 4.37 -26.98 30.29
N SER A 33 4.15 -26.99 28.97
CA SER A 33 3.74 -28.18 28.23
C SER A 33 4.16 -28.11 26.77
N LYS A 34 4.36 -29.28 26.14
CA LYS A 34 4.73 -29.40 24.73
C LYS A 34 3.69 -28.81 23.76
N LYS A 35 2.42 -28.76 24.15
CA LYS A 35 1.34 -28.17 23.33
C LYS A 35 1.44 -26.65 23.24
N LEU A 36 2.02 -26.01 24.25
CA LEU A 36 2.27 -24.56 24.30
C LEU A 36 3.70 -24.21 23.87
N ASP A 37 4.43 -25.19 23.36
CA ASP A 37 5.78 -25.01 22.84
C ASP A 37 5.72 -24.64 21.37
N PHE A 38 6.73 -23.94 20.89
CA PHE A 38 6.85 -23.69 19.46
C PHE A 38 7.50 -24.91 18.82
N PRO A 39 6.87 -25.57 17.84
CA PRO A 39 7.47 -26.74 17.18
C PRO A 39 8.72 -26.36 16.37
N ILE A 40 8.81 -25.11 15.95
CA ILE A 40 9.89 -24.57 15.11
C ILE A 40 10.32 -23.24 15.72
N GLU A 41 11.62 -23.06 15.95
CA GLU A 41 12.17 -21.88 16.61
C GLU A 41 13.33 -21.27 15.81
N GLY A 42 13.37 -19.93 15.83
CA GLY A 42 14.50 -19.10 15.42
C GLY A 42 14.78 -18.96 13.91
N HIS A 43 15.28 -17.78 13.54
CA HIS A 43 16.00 -17.56 12.29
C HIS A 43 17.49 -17.67 12.59
N PHE A 44 18.08 -18.85 12.43
CA PHE A 44 19.51 -19.05 12.69
C PHE A 44 20.28 -19.05 11.38
N LYS A 45 21.46 -18.43 11.40
CA LYS A 45 22.33 -18.38 10.22
C LYS A 45 23.12 -19.68 10.09
N VAL A 46 23.17 -20.23 8.88
CA VAL A 46 24.03 -21.39 8.58
C VAL A 46 25.48 -20.92 8.44
N LEU A 47 26.37 -21.40 9.31
CA LEU A 47 27.79 -21.04 9.31
C LEU A 47 28.63 -21.94 8.40
N GLU A 48 28.43 -23.26 8.49
CA GLU A 48 29.18 -24.23 7.70
C GLU A 48 28.40 -25.53 7.50
N LYS A 49 28.80 -26.28 6.47
CA LYS A 49 28.28 -27.62 6.17
C LYS A 49 29.30 -28.68 6.57
N ILE A 50 28.94 -29.52 7.54
CA ILE A 50 29.75 -30.63 8.04
C ILE A 50 29.15 -31.95 7.53
N GLY A 51 29.60 -32.41 6.37
CA GLY A 51 29.07 -33.62 5.74
C GLY A 51 27.60 -33.48 5.33
N TYR A 52 26.70 -34.15 6.05
CA TYR A 52 25.23 -34.08 5.87
C TYR A 52 24.53 -33.18 6.92
N SER A 53 25.29 -32.60 7.83
CA SER A 53 24.81 -31.71 8.89
C SER A 53 25.28 -30.28 8.66
N TYR A 54 24.62 -29.33 9.30
CA TYR A 54 24.91 -27.90 9.21
C TYR A 54 25.15 -27.34 10.60
N ARG A 55 26.16 -26.49 10.75
CA ARG A 55 26.42 -25.72 11.96
C ARG A 55 25.64 -24.41 11.89
N LEU A 56 24.87 -24.12 12.93
CA LEU A 56 24.08 -22.90 13.07
C LEU A 56 24.73 -21.91 14.03
N GLU A 57 24.52 -20.63 13.78
CA GLU A 57 24.81 -19.56 14.72
C GLU A 57 23.70 -19.50 15.79
N LEU A 58 23.85 -20.30 16.85
CA LEU A 58 22.94 -20.27 17.99
C LEU A 58 23.36 -19.20 19.01
N PRO A 59 22.42 -18.46 19.62
CA PRO A 59 22.71 -17.59 20.75
C PRO A 59 23.22 -18.38 21.96
N ASP A 60 24.13 -17.80 22.74
CA ASP A 60 24.69 -18.41 23.97
C ASP A 60 23.64 -18.78 25.03
N THR A 61 22.44 -18.19 24.94
CA THR A 61 21.30 -18.51 25.79
C THR A 61 20.80 -19.95 25.56
N ILE A 62 20.97 -20.49 24.35
CA ILE A 62 20.51 -21.82 23.95
C ILE A 62 21.64 -22.82 24.21
N ARG A 63 21.51 -23.63 25.26
CA ARG A 63 22.50 -24.66 25.65
C ARG A 63 22.30 -25.98 24.89
N ILE A 64 22.13 -25.92 23.59
CA ILE A 64 21.98 -27.09 22.70
C ILE A 64 23.19 -27.12 21.76
N HIS A 65 23.55 -28.30 21.26
CA HIS A 65 24.60 -28.42 20.23
C HIS A 65 24.26 -27.58 19.00
N ASP A 66 25.26 -26.99 18.37
CA ASP A 66 25.17 -26.09 17.22
C ASP A 66 25.07 -26.82 15.87
N VAL A 67 25.30 -28.14 15.84
CA VAL A 67 25.30 -28.96 14.62
C VAL A 67 24.02 -29.78 14.50
N PHE A 68 23.28 -29.58 13.40
CA PHE A 68 22.01 -30.26 13.14
C PHE A 68 21.97 -30.94 11.77
N PRO A 69 21.30 -32.10 11.65
CA PRO A 69 21.06 -32.73 10.36
C PRO A 69 20.10 -31.89 9.51
N ALA A 70 20.23 -31.97 8.19
CA ALA A 70 19.41 -31.21 7.24
C ALA A 70 17.89 -31.39 7.45
N GLU A 71 17.45 -32.57 7.89
CA GLU A 71 16.04 -32.90 8.12
C GLU A 71 15.37 -32.05 9.21
N LYS A 72 16.16 -31.50 10.14
CA LYS A 72 15.66 -30.63 11.21
C LYS A 72 15.63 -29.15 10.82
N LEU A 73 16.06 -28.81 9.61
CA LEU A 73 16.21 -27.45 9.15
C LEU A 73 15.22 -27.17 8.04
N ARG A 74 14.58 -26.00 8.08
CA ARG A 74 13.76 -25.48 6.99
C ARG A 74 14.27 -24.10 6.60
N LYS A 75 14.40 -23.81 5.31
CA LYS A 75 14.80 -22.49 4.84
C LYS A 75 13.80 -21.44 5.32
N ALA A 76 14.29 -20.34 5.90
CA ALA A 76 13.46 -19.21 6.22
C ALA A 76 13.11 -18.48 4.93
N ALA A 77 11.83 -18.14 4.76
CA ALA A 77 11.41 -17.32 3.64
C ALA A 77 11.79 -15.86 3.93
N ASP A 78 12.63 -15.28 3.08
CA ASP A 78 12.94 -13.84 3.13
C ASP A 78 11.75 -12.97 2.67
N ASN A 79 10.75 -13.60 2.05
CA ASN A 79 9.57 -12.93 1.54
C ASN A 79 8.42 -13.05 2.56
N PRO A 80 8.06 -11.96 3.28
CA PRO A 80 6.83 -11.95 4.04
C PRO A 80 5.64 -12.19 3.09
N LEU A 81 4.62 -12.89 3.56
CA LEU A 81 3.34 -12.92 2.82
C LEU A 81 2.85 -11.48 2.62
N PRO A 82 2.09 -11.16 1.56
CA PRO A 82 1.58 -9.80 1.34
C PRO A 82 0.86 -9.22 2.57
N ALA A 83 0.16 -10.07 3.34
CA ALA A 83 -0.53 -9.69 4.58
C ALA A 83 0.39 -9.52 5.82
N GLN A 84 1.68 -9.86 5.71
CA GLN A 84 2.70 -9.69 6.75
C GLN A 84 3.60 -8.47 6.49
N TYR A 85 3.46 -7.83 5.32
CA TYR A 85 4.11 -6.56 5.07
C TYR A 85 3.40 -5.47 5.88
N ASN A 86 4.04 -5.01 6.95
CA ASN A 86 3.61 -3.80 7.63
C ASN A 86 4.15 -2.61 6.84
N GLU A 87 3.27 -1.93 6.11
CA GLU A 87 3.60 -0.62 5.56
C GLU A 87 4.10 0.28 6.70
N PRO A 88 5.18 1.04 6.48
CA PRO A 88 5.62 2.02 7.47
C PRO A 88 4.44 2.95 7.78
N PRO A 89 4.24 3.33 9.06
CA PRO A 89 3.13 4.20 9.41
C PRO A 89 3.22 5.49 8.57
N PRO A 90 2.09 5.98 8.03
CA PRO A 90 2.10 7.20 7.25
C PRO A 90 2.63 8.36 8.09
N PRO A 91 3.25 9.38 7.46
CA PRO A 91 3.72 10.56 8.17
C PRO A 91 2.56 11.23 8.94
N ILE A 92 2.84 11.66 10.17
CA ILE A 92 1.84 12.30 11.03
C ILE A 92 1.54 13.71 10.49
N ASN A 93 0.35 13.92 9.93
CA ASN A 93 -0.08 15.22 9.45
C ASN A 93 -0.51 16.13 10.62
N ILE A 94 0.32 17.15 10.91
CA ILE A 94 0.11 18.14 11.99
C ILE A 94 -1.08 19.08 11.69
N THR A 95 -1.52 19.15 10.43
CA THR A 95 -2.59 20.05 9.96
C THR A 95 -3.96 19.37 9.78
N GLY A 96 -4.09 18.07 10.07
CA GLY A 96 -5.38 17.37 10.13
C GLY A 96 -6.10 17.14 8.80
N THR A 97 -5.60 17.63 7.66
CA THR A 97 -6.15 17.33 6.33
C THR A 97 -5.04 17.26 5.29
N ASP A 98 -4.88 16.09 4.69
CA ASP A 98 -3.88 15.84 3.65
C ASP A 98 -4.33 16.52 2.36
N LYS A 99 -3.73 17.67 2.05
CA LYS A 99 -3.95 18.37 0.79
C LYS A 99 -2.99 17.83 -0.27
N TYR A 100 -3.53 17.16 -1.29
CA TYR A 100 -2.75 16.67 -2.43
C TYR A 100 -2.86 17.62 -3.62
N ILE A 101 -1.76 17.77 -4.36
CA ILE A 101 -1.74 18.61 -5.57
C ILE A 101 -2.22 17.77 -6.76
N VAL A 102 -3.27 18.25 -7.42
CA VAL A 102 -3.81 17.64 -8.63
C VAL A 102 -2.97 18.10 -9.83
N GLU A 103 -2.52 17.16 -10.66
CA GLU A 103 -1.81 17.46 -11.90
C GLU A 103 -2.80 17.67 -13.05
N GLN A 104 -3.70 16.70 -13.27
CA GLN A 104 -4.66 16.74 -14.38
C GLN A 104 -5.95 15.97 -14.08
N ILE A 105 -7.07 16.43 -14.65
CA ILE A 105 -8.35 15.70 -14.67
C ILE A 105 -8.39 14.78 -15.90
N LEU A 106 -8.56 13.48 -15.65
CA LEU A 106 -8.53 12.44 -16.68
C LEU A 106 -9.92 12.09 -17.21
N ALA A 107 -10.89 11.96 -16.31
CA ALA A 107 -12.23 11.50 -16.67
C ALA A 107 -13.30 12.12 -15.77
N TYR A 108 -14.53 12.02 -16.25
CA TYR A 108 -15.70 12.60 -15.63
C TYR A 108 -16.85 11.58 -15.61
N LYS A 109 -17.64 11.58 -14.53
CA LYS A 109 -18.82 10.74 -14.37
C LYS A 109 -19.93 11.48 -13.62
N LEU A 110 -21.17 11.28 -14.04
CA LEU A 110 -22.36 11.74 -13.32
C LEU A 110 -23.07 10.54 -12.69
N LEU A 111 -23.22 10.52 -11.36
CA LEU A 111 -23.95 9.48 -10.64
C LEU A 111 -25.06 10.11 -9.81
N CYS A 112 -26.32 9.78 -10.09
CA CYS A 112 -27.48 10.24 -9.31
C CYS A 112 -27.49 11.75 -8.99
N LYS A 113 -27.11 12.59 -9.98
CA LYS A 113 -26.97 14.06 -9.90
C LYS A 113 -25.72 14.58 -9.17
N SER A 114 -24.85 13.69 -8.69
CA SER A 114 -23.52 14.05 -8.16
C SER A 114 -22.46 13.86 -9.23
N LEU A 115 -21.61 14.87 -9.39
CA LEU A 115 -20.45 14.86 -10.25
C LEU A 115 -19.29 14.16 -9.55
N MET A 116 -18.59 13.34 -10.31
CA MET A 116 -17.38 12.66 -9.90
C MET A 116 -16.31 12.82 -10.97
N TYR A 117 -15.06 12.91 -10.53
CA TYR A 117 -13.91 13.08 -11.39
C TYR A 117 -12.86 12.03 -11.09
N ARG A 118 -12.09 11.68 -12.11
CA ARG A 118 -10.87 10.91 -11.97
C ARG A 118 -9.70 11.82 -12.22
N VAL A 119 -8.75 11.85 -11.30
CA VAL A 119 -7.60 12.76 -11.35
C VAL A 119 -6.29 12.00 -11.34
N GLN A 120 -5.29 12.62 -11.95
CA GLN A 120 -3.89 12.26 -11.79
C GLN A 120 -3.29 13.19 -10.74
N TRP A 121 -2.72 12.59 -9.69
CA TRP A 121 -2.04 13.30 -8.63
C TRP A 121 -0.57 13.54 -8.99
N GLN A 122 -0.03 14.68 -8.58
CA GLN A 122 1.38 15.00 -8.83
C GLN A 122 2.30 14.04 -8.07
N ASN A 123 3.27 13.44 -8.76
CA ASN A 123 4.23 12.47 -8.21
C ASN A 123 3.66 11.10 -7.80
N TYR A 124 2.43 10.77 -8.23
CA TYR A 124 1.85 9.43 -8.02
C TYR A 124 1.52 8.77 -9.37
N ASN A 125 1.41 7.45 -9.35
CA ASN A 125 0.91 6.70 -10.50
C ASN A 125 -0.58 7.01 -10.76
N VAL A 126 -1.04 6.73 -11.98
CA VAL A 126 -2.43 6.94 -12.37
C VAL A 126 -3.37 6.14 -11.46
N ASP A 127 -4.18 6.86 -10.68
CA ASP A 127 -5.24 6.27 -9.88
C ASP A 127 -6.51 6.04 -10.72
N LEU A 128 -7.22 4.95 -10.45
CA LEU A 128 -8.49 4.60 -11.06
C LEU A 128 -9.70 5.00 -10.19
N THR A 129 -9.45 5.57 -9.01
CA THR A 129 -10.46 6.02 -8.05
C THR A 129 -11.23 7.25 -8.54
N TRP A 130 -12.53 7.28 -8.21
CA TRP A 130 -13.42 8.41 -8.50
C TRP A 130 -13.57 9.28 -7.26
N TYR A 131 -13.26 10.57 -7.41
CA TYR A 131 -13.34 11.58 -6.36
C TYR A 131 -14.57 12.45 -6.54
N SER A 132 -15.10 12.96 -5.43
CA SER A 132 -16.19 13.93 -5.46
C SER A 132 -15.66 15.31 -5.90
N VAL A 133 -16.56 16.24 -6.23
CA VAL A 133 -16.13 17.59 -6.60
C VAL A 133 -15.63 18.35 -5.39
N SER A 134 -16.26 18.15 -4.23
CA SER A 134 -15.84 18.79 -2.97
C SER A 134 -14.37 18.47 -2.65
N ASP A 135 -13.88 17.29 -3.02
CA ASP A 135 -12.48 16.89 -2.81
C ASP A 135 -11.51 17.67 -3.71
N LEU A 136 -11.99 18.21 -4.84
CA LEU A 136 -11.18 18.91 -5.85
C LEU A 136 -11.26 20.44 -5.77
N LYS A 137 -11.87 20.96 -4.69
CA LYS A 137 -12.02 22.41 -4.46
C LYS A 137 -10.68 23.16 -4.49
N THR A 138 -9.60 22.52 -4.07
CA THR A 138 -8.22 23.08 -4.01
C THR A 138 -7.70 23.51 -5.39
N SER A 139 -8.26 22.99 -6.49
CA SER A 139 -7.78 23.28 -7.85
C SER A 139 -8.93 23.65 -8.80
N PRO A 140 -9.60 24.78 -8.59
CA PRO A 140 -10.76 25.18 -9.39
C PRO A 140 -10.37 25.56 -10.83
N LEU A 141 -9.12 25.99 -11.04
CA LEU A 141 -8.59 26.29 -12.38
C LEU A 141 -8.56 25.06 -13.28
N LEU A 142 -8.14 23.90 -12.76
CA LEU A 142 -8.12 22.65 -13.54
C LEU A 142 -9.52 22.21 -13.94
N LEU A 143 -10.50 22.36 -13.04
CA LEU A 143 -11.91 22.08 -13.33
C LEU A 143 -12.43 22.99 -14.44
N ARG A 144 -12.12 24.29 -14.37
CA ARG A 144 -12.49 25.26 -15.42
C ARG A 144 -11.91 24.84 -16.76
N ASP A 145 -10.61 24.60 -16.82
CA ASP A 145 -9.90 24.31 -18.08
C ASP A 145 -10.38 22.99 -18.71
N PHE A 146 -10.67 21.98 -17.89
CA PHE A 146 -11.26 20.72 -18.33
C PHE A 146 -12.62 20.90 -19.03
N HIS A 147 -13.49 21.75 -18.48
CA HIS A 147 -14.83 22.00 -19.05
C HIS A 147 -14.81 22.94 -20.25
N VAL A 148 -13.84 23.86 -20.32
CA VAL A 148 -13.59 24.68 -21.52
C VAL A 148 -13.11 23.80 -22.67
N ALA A 149 -12.21 22.86 -22.41
CA ALA A 149 -11.73 21.91 -23.41
C ALA A 149 -12.81 20.91 -23.86
N ASN A 150 -13.80 20.62 -23.01
CA ASN A 150 -14.84 19.61 -23.25
C ASN A 150 -16.27 20.19 -23.15
N PRO A 151 -16.68 21.06 -24.09
CA PRO A 151 -17.99 21.73 -24.02
C PRO A 151 -19.17 20.76 -24.20
N ALA A 152 -18.96 19.55 -24.72
CA ALA A 152 -20.00 18.53 -24.91
C ALA A 152 -20.38 17.80 -23.60
N LEU A 153 -19.52 17.81 -22.58
CA LEU A 153 -19.81 17.17 -21.29
C LEU A 153 -20.91 17.91 -20.53
N PRO A 154 -21.62 17.27 -19.59
CA PRO A 154 -22.50 17.98 -18.66
C PRO A 154 -21.78 19.11 -17.91
N GLY A 155 -22.55 20.09 -17.45
CA GLY A 155 -22.01 21.35 -16.97
C GLY A 155 -21.04 21.22 -15.80
N PRO A 156 -20.14 22.21 -15.63
CA PRO A 156 -19.25 22.27 -14.49
C PRO A 156 -20.03 22.31 -13.17
N PRO A 157 -19.36 22.11 -12.03
CA PRO A 157 -19.98 22.23 -10.72
C PRO A 157 -20.63 23.59 -10.53
N ALA A 158 -21.81 23.64 -9.90
CA ALA A 158 -22.53 24.90 -9.72
C ALA A 158 -21.76 25.94 -8.91
N LEU A 159 -20.92 25.49 -7.97
CA LEU A 159 -20.10 26.33 -7.11
C LEU A 159 -18.74 26.72 -7.73
N LEU A 160 -18.42 26.24 -8.93
CA LEU A 160 -17.15 26.55 -9.59
C LEU A 160 -16.83 28.06 -9.70
N PRO A 161 -17.79 28.96 -9.99
CA PRO A 161 -17.52 30.40 -10.03
C PRO A 161 -17.09 30.97 -8.68
N GLU A 162 -17.72 30.51 -7.60
CA GLU A 162 -17.36 30.95 -6.23
C GLU A 162 -16.00 30.42 -5.83
N TRP A 163 -15.68 29.16 -6.15
CA TRP A 163 -14.35 28.60 -5.90
C TRP A 163 -13.26 29.35 -6.67
N LEU A 164 -13.52 29.73 -7.93
CA LEU A 164 -12.58 30.54 -8.71
C LEU A 164 -12.37 31.92 -8.09
N ARG A 165 -13.43 32.56 -7.57
CA ARG A 165 -13.35 33.85 -6.89
C ARG A 165 -12.52 33.76 -5.60
N LEU A 166 -12.82 32.79 -4.73
CA LEU A 166 -12.11 32.60 -3.47
C LEU A 166 -10.63 32.24 -3.69
N TYR A 167 -10.34 31.43 -4.70
CA TYR A 167 -8.98 31.11 -5.11
C TYR A 167 -8.21 32.36 -5.57
N GLN A 168 -8.86 33.31 -6.25
CA GLN A 168 -8.24 34.59 -6.63
C GLN A 168 -8.07 35.55 -5.44
N GLU A 169 -8.99 35.52 -4.48
CA GLU A 169 -8.92 36.29 -3.23
C GLU A 169 -7.84 35.74 -2.27
N GLY A 170 -7.36 34.51 -2.50
CA GLY A 170 -6.34 33.85 -1.68
C GLY A 170 -6.89 33.28 -0.38
N GLU A 171 -8.20 33.05 -0.30
CA GLU A 171 -8.80 32.32 0.82
C GLU A 171 -8.59 30.82 0.62
N ASP A 172 -7.83 30.20 1.54
CA ASP A 172 -7.45 28.78 1.44
C ASP A 172 -8.41 27.83 2.21
N ASP A 173 -9.40 28.39 2.90
CA ASP A 173 -10.35 27.67 3.75
C ASP A 173 -11.80 28.04 3.40
N TYR A 174 -12.39 27.30 2.47
CA TYR A 174 -13.79 27.41 2.07
C TYR A 174 -14.51 26.06 2.11
N ASP A 175 -14.21 25.31 3.16
CA ASP A 175 -14.74 23.97 3.41
C ASP A 175 -16.27 23.96 3.58
N TYR A 176 -16.88 25.10 3.87
CA TYR A 176 -18.33 25.28 3.97
C TYR A 176 -19.07 25.28 2.62
N LEU A 177 -18.38 25.44 1.49
CA LEU A 177 -18.99 25.44 0.15
C LEU A 177 -19.04 24.03 -0.46
N GLU A 178 -19.82 23.15 0.17
CA GLU A 178 -20.02 21.78 -0.32
C GLU A 178 -21.14 21.70 -1.37
N GLY A 179 -20.82 21.15 -2.54
CA GLY A 179 -21.80 21.00 -3.61
C GLY A 179 -21.28 20.16 -4.77
N ASN A 180 -21.82 18.95 -4.91
CA ASN A 180 -21.43 18.02 -5.96
C ASN A 180 -22.32 18.08 -7.20
N HIS A 181 -23.28 19.00 -7.28
CA HIS A 181 -24.24 19.03 -8.39
C HIS A 181 -23.74 19.86 -9.59
N PRO A 182 -24.05 19.44 -10.82
CA PRO A 182 -23.73 20.23 -12.01
C PRO A 182 -24.57 21.50 -12.10
N MET A 183 -24.03 22.47 -12.81
CA MET A 183 -24.79 23.60 -13.34
C MET A 183 -25.92 23.12 -14.25
N THR A 184 -27.03 23.86 -14.24
CA THR A 184 -28.07 23.72 -15.27
C THR A 184 -27.52 24.11 -16.65
N PRO A 185 -28.08 23.62 -17.77
CA PRO A 185 -27.62 23.96 -19.12
C PRO A 185 -27.58 25.48 -19.39
N ILE A 186 -28.53 26.23 -18.83
CA ILE A 186 -28.60 27.69 -18.95
C ILE A 186 -27.44 28.36 -18.21
N GLN A 187 -27.20 27.96 -16.95
CA GLN A 187 -26.08 28.46 -16.15
C GLN A 187 -24.74 28.13 -16.80
N LYS A 188 -24.57 26.89 -17.29
CA LYS A 188 -23.38 26.45 -18.02
C LYS A 188 -23.10 27.36 -19.22
N LYS A 189 -24.10 27.62 -20.07
CA LYS A 189 -23.93 28.46 -21.26
C LYS A 189 -23.47 29.87 -20.87
N ARG A 190 -24.09 30.48 -19.85
CA ARG A 190 -23.69 31.80 -19.34
C ARG A 190 -22.25 31.79 -18.81
N PHE A 191 -21.89 30.77 -18.03
CA PHE A 191 -20.56 30.63 -17.45
C PHE A 191 -19.48 30.49 -18.53
N LEU A 192 -19.65 29.57 -19.48
CA LEU A 192 -18.68 29.40 -20.57
C LEU A 192 -18.55 30.65 -21.44
N SER A 193 -19.66 31.36 -21.70
CA SER A 193 -19.61 32.64 -22.40
C SER A 193 -18.92 33.75 -21.62
N SER A 194 -18.85 33.67 -20.28
CA SER A 194 -18.11 34.66 -19.47
C SER A 194 -16.60 34.40 -19.43
N LEU A 195 -16.15 33.23 -19.89
CA LEU A 195 -14.74 32.84 -19.93
C LEU A 195 -14.08 33.12 -21.30
N THR A 196 -14.89 33.41 -22.33
CA THR A 196 -14.45 33.77 -23.69
C THR A 196 -14.31 35.27 -23.82
#